data_AF-A0A5J5F762-F1
#
_entry.id   AF-A0A5J5F762-F1
#
_cell.length_a   1.000
_cell.length_b   1.000
_cell.length_c   1.000
_cell.angle_alpha   90.00
_cell.angle_beta   90.00
_cell.angle_gamma   90.00
#
_symmetry.space_group_name_H-M   'P 1'
#
loop_
_entity.id
_entity.type
_entity.pdbx_description
1 polymer ?
#
loop_
_entity_poly.entity_id
_entity_poly.type
_entity_poly.pdbx_seq_one_letter_code
_entity_poly.pdbx_strand_id
1 'polypeptide(L)'
;MHDRGVHVNHLLQQIPLTVSPHIHLPTAVTLPYSYQSLPLGLPPPSTAPDGGGYITSPSGNLSQTPEEVIRTCHSLLQHLQTQRIAAEQALRDWEKSIDDRELMEKRRMAPGYLDTGIQILEPIRKSTVPNPVGQHAAMAATAAGSDTPASTEEGDELDRVFGKMTV
;
A
#
# COMPACT_ATOMS: atom_id res chain seq x y z
N MET A 1 10.31 -12.06 96.24
CA MET A 1 10.31 -12.62 94.87
C MET A 1 10.48 -11.44 93.92
N HIS A 2 11.39 -11.56 92.96
CA HIS A 2 12.11 -10.47 92.28
C HIS A 2 11.22 -9.44 91.56
N ASP A 3 11.15 -8.22 92.09
CA ASP A 3 10.63 -7.06 91.34
C ASP A 3 11.77 -6.52 90.45
N ARG A 4 12.01 -7.21 89.34
CA ARG A 4 13.05 -6.89 88.34
C ARG A 4 12.54 -5.91 87.28
N GLY A 5 11.64 -4.99 87.66
CA GLY A 5 10.83 -4.24 86.70
C GLY A 5 11.31 -2.83 86.34
N VAL A 6 11.91 -2.05 87.26
CA VAL A 6 12.06 -0.60 87.04
C VAL A 6 13.34 -0.03 87.66
N HIS A 7 14.49 -0.59 87.32
CA HIS A 7 15.78 0.06 87.57
C HIS A 7 16.48 0.28 86.23
N VAL A 8 15.92 1.19 85.44
CA VAL A 8 16.59 1.72 84.25
C VAL A 8 17.88 2.37 84.73
N ASN A 9 19.02 1.75 84.43
CA ASN A 9 20.30 2.12 85.00
C ASN A 9 20.70 3.54 84.52
N HIS A 10 20.79 4.49 85.45
CA HIS A 10 21.07 5.91 85.17
C HIS A 10 22.40 6.15 84.44
N LEU A 11 23.39 5.28 84.64
CA LEU A 11 24.66 5.36 83.92
C LEU A 11 24.52 4.91 82.47
N LEU A 12 23.62 3.96 82.17
CA LEU A 12 23.36 3.51 80.79
C LEU A 12 22.60 4.56 79.97
N GLN A 13 21.81 5.44 80.60
CA GLN A 13 21.15 6.56 79.92
C GLN A 13 22.13 7.67 79.49
N GLN A 14 23.30 7.74 80.12
CA GLN A 14 24.34 8.73 79.78
C GLN A 14 25.15 8.31 78.55
N ILE A 15 24.98 7.07 78.08
CA ILE A 15 25.69 6.54 76.91
C ILE A 15 24.83 6.84 75.68
N PRO A 16 25.34 7.56 74.67
CA PRO A 16 24.60 7.79 73.44
C PRO A 16 24.36 6.46 72.74
N LEU A 17 23.11 6.17 72.39
CA LEU A 17 22.75 5.01 71.59
C LEU A 17 23.25 5.24 70.15
N THR A 18 24.48 4.79 69.88
CA THR A 18 25.06 4.86 68.55
C THR A 18 24.43 3.82 67.64
N VAL A 19 23.99 4.26 66.47
CA VAL A 19 23.62 3.37 65.38
C VAL A 19 24.89 2.72 64.84
N SER A 20 24.88 1.41 64.63
CA SER A 20 26.03 0.69 64.07
C SER A 20 26.42 1.28 62.71
N PRO A 21 27.71 1.59 62.46
CA PRO A 21 28.17 2.21 61.20
C PRO A 21 28.03 1.28 59.99
N HIS A 22 27.72 0.00 60.20
CA HIS A 22 27.48 -0.99 59.14
C HIS A 22 26.00 -1.14 58.79
N ILE A 23 25.10 -0.44 59.48
CA ILE A 23 23.66 -0.48 59.22
C ILE A 23 23.26 0.84 58.56
N HIS A 24 22.96 0.79 57.26
CA HIS A 24 22.40 1.91 56.53
C HIS A 24 20.90 2.00 56.82
N LEU A 25 20.50 2.88 57.74
CA LEU A 25 19.08 3.18 57.92
C LEU A 25 18.65 4.13 56.80
N PRO A 26 17.49 3.89 56.16
CA PRO A 26 16.95 4.84 55.20
C PRO A 26 16.65 6.15 55.92
N THR A 27 17.32 7.22 55.50
CA THR A 27 17.04 8.58 55.96
C THR A 27 15.83 9.13 55.21
N ALA A 28 14.99 9.89 55.89
CA ALA A 28 13.82 10.49 55.25
C ALA A 28 14.28 11.49 54.19
N VAL A 29 13.79 11.32 52.95
CA VAL A 29 14.04 12.26 51.86
C VAL A 29 13.38 13.58 52.22
N THR A 30 14.19 14.62 52.42
CA THR A 30 13.67 15.98 52.60
C THR A 30 13.47 16.58 51.21
N LEU A 31 12.21 16.90 50.89
CA LEU A 31 11.93 17.68 49.69
C LEU A 31 12.45 19.10 49.90
N PRO A 32 13.07 19.72 48.89
CA PRO A 32 13.50 21.10 48.98
C PRO A 32 12.28 22.00 49.26
N TYR A 33 12.41 22.94 50.20
CA TYR A 33 11.37 23.92 50.55
C TYR A 33 11.03 24.92 49.43
N SER A 34 11.73 24.84 48.29
CA SER A 34 11.44 25.63 47.10
C SER A 34 10.24 25.02 46.36
N TYR A 35 9.03 25.41 46.77
CA TYR A 35 7.82 25.16 45.99
C TYR A 35 7.80 26.12 44.81
N GLN A 36 8.12 25.62 43.62
CA GLN A 36 7.88 26.36 42.40
C GLN A 36 6.37 26.30 42.10
N SER A 37 5.71 27.46 42.16
CA SER A 37 4.30 27.57 41.80
C SER A 37 4.15 27.20 40.33
N LEU A 38 3.49 26.07 40.07
CA LEU A 38 3.09 25.70 38.73
C LEU A 38 2.01 26.70 38.28
N PRO A 39 2.07 27.19 37.03
CA PRO A 39 0.98 27.99 36.50
C PRO A 39 -0.31 27.14 36.54
N LEU A 40 -1.32 27.61 37.28
CA LEU A 40 -2.63 26.96 37.38
C LEU A 40 -3.48 27.11 36.11
N GLY A 41 -2.90 27.62 35.02
CA GLY A 41 -3.56 27.68 33.73
C GLY A 41 -3.45 26.33 33.03
N LEU A 42 -4.59 25.67 32.82
CA LEU A 42 -4.65 24.61 31.81
C LEU A 42 -4.12 25.19 30.49
N PRO A 43 -3.34 24.41 29.70
CA PRO A 43 -3.00 24.84 28.36
C PRO A 43 -4.30 25.19 27.62
N PRO A 44 -4.32 26.26 26.82
CA PRO A 44 -5.52 26.67 26.11
C PRO A 44 -6.07 25.47 25.33
N PRO A 45 -7.38 25.21 25.40
CA PRO A 45 -7.96 24.09 24.68
C PRO A 45 -7.63 24.23 23.21
N SER A 46 -7.11 23.15 22.60
CA SER A 46 -6.77 23.10 21.16
C SER A 46 -7.98 23.45 20.28
N THR A 47 -9.18 23.35 20.84
CA THR A 47 -10.46 23.80 20.27
C THR A 47 -11.04 24.92 21.14
N ALA A 48 -10.83 26.17 20.73
CA ALA A 48 -11.58 27.29 21.29
C ALA A 48 -13.09 27.10 21.03
N PRO A 49 -13.98 27.47 21.99
CA PRO A 49 -15.43 27.33 21.83
C PRO A 49 -16.02 28.14 20.66
N ASP A 50 -15.21 29.04 20.08
CA ASP A 50 -15.57 29.96 19.01
C ASP A 50 -15.16 29.43 17.62
N GLY A 51 -14.71 28.16 17.52
CA GLY A 51 -14.25 27.54 16.27
C GLY A 51 -12.80 27.87 15.87
N GLY A 52 -12.11 28.72 16.64
CA GLY A 52 -10.73 29.15 16.41
C GLY A 52 -9.65 28.23 17.00
N GLY A 53 -9.90 26.93 17.06
CA GLY A 53 -8.87 25.96 17.45
C GLY A 53 -7.72 25.91 16.44
N TYR A 54 -6.49 25.69 16.88
CA TYR A 54 -5.34 25.51 15.98
C TYR A 54 -4.77 24.12 16.14
N ILE A 55 -4.79 23.35 15.05
CA ILE A 55 -4.16 22.04 14.95
C ILE A 55 -2.70 22.29 14.60
N THR A 56 -1.81 21.93 15.51
CA THR A 56 -0.36 21.95 15.27
C THR A 56 0.10 20.56 14.86
N SER A 57 0.86 20.46 13.77
CA SER A 57 1.47 19.18 13.42
C SER A 57 2.57 18.84 14.43
N PRO A 58 2.84 17.53 14.70
CA PRO A 58 3.93 17.11 15.59
C PRO A 58 5.30 17.65 15.18
N SER A 59 5.44 18.01 13.90
CA SER A 59 6.65 18.59 13.31
C SER A 59 6.79 20.09 13.54
N GLY A 60 5.84 20.75 14.21
CA GLY A 60 5.90 22.15 14.63
C GLY A 60 5.78 23.22 13.53
N ASN A 61 5.86 22.82 12.25
CA ASN A 61 5.92 23.77 11.13
C ASN A 61 4.56 24.30 10.66
N LEU A 62 3.44 23.68 11.04
CA LEU A 62 2.12 24.03 10.52
C LEU A 62 1.12 24.10 11.69
N SER A 63 0.56 25.29 11.89
CA SER A 63 -0.57 25.55 12.77
C SER A 63 -1.74 25.96 11.89
N GLN A 64 -2.71 25.07 11.68
CA GLN A 64 -3.87 25.31 10.80
C GLN A 64 -5.16 25.23 11.60
N THR A 65 -6.19 25.96 11.17
CA THR A 65 -7.53 25.82 11.76
C THR A 65 -8.18 24.51 11.26
N PRO A 66 -9.06 23.88 12.05
CA PRO A 66 -9.79 22.69 11.61
C PRO A 66 -10.54 22.88 10.29
N GLU A 67 -11.13 24.05 10.07
CA GLU A 67 -11.86 24.38 8.85
C GLU A 67 -10.93 24.42 7.62
N GLU A 68 -9.74 24.98 7.78
CA GLU A 68 -8.70 24.98 6.75
C GLU A 68 -8.34 23.54 6.35
N VAL A 69 -8.17 22.66 7.34
CA VAL A 69 -7.85 21.24 7.11
C VAL A 69 -8.99 20.54 6.37
N ILE A 70 -10.24 20.71 6.80
CA ILE A 70 -11.41 20.12 6.13
C ILE A 70 -11.49 20.59 4.67
N ARG A 71 -11.27 21.89 4.43
CA ARG A 71 -11.22 22.46 3.08
C ARG A 71 -10.12 21.80 2.24
N THR A 72 -8.92 21.61 2.79
CA THR A 72 -7.83 20.94 2.07
C THR A 72 -8.19 19.49 1.72
N CYS A 73 -8.81 18.76 2.64
CA CYS A 73 -9.27 17.39 2.42
C CYS A 73 -10.31 17.34 1.30
N HIS A 74 -11.31 18.23 1.33
CA HIS A 74 -12.34 18.29 0.29
C HIS A 74 -11.75 18.65 -1.09
N SER A 75 -10.83 19.62 -1.14
CA SER A 75 -10.13 19.98 -2.38
C SER A 75 -9.33 18.81 -2.95
N LEU A 76 -8.61 18.07 -2.10
CA LEU A 76 -7.85 16.90 -2.50
C LEU A 76 -8.78 15.78 -3.02
N LEU A 77 -9.90 15.52 -2.35
CA LEU A 77 -10.89 14.54 -2.81
C LEU A 77 -11.45 14.91 -4.19
N GLN A 78 -11.84 16.16 -4.40
CA GLN A 78 -12.33 16.65 -5.70
C GLN A 78 -11.28 16.52 -6.80
N HIS A 79 -10.02 16.80 -6.48
CA HIS A 79 -8.92 16.66 -7.42
C HIS A 79 -8.72 15.20 -7.83
N LEU A 80 -8.68 14.28 -6.87
CA LEU A 80 -8.54 12.84 -7.13
C LEU A 80 -9.72 12.28 -7.95
N GLN A 81 -10.95 12.72 -7.65
CA GLN A 81 -12.13 12.35 -8.44
C GLN A 81 -12.03 12.83 -9.88
N THR A 82 -11.59 14.07 -10.07
CA THR A 82 -11.39 14.64 -11.41
C THR A 82 -10.33 13.87 -12.19
N GLN A 83 -9.19 13.57 -11.55
CA GLN A 83 -8.13 12.77 -12.17
C GLN A 83 -8.61 11.38 -12.56
N ARG A 84 -9.39 10.72 -11.70
CA ARG A 84 -9.97 9.42 -11.99
C ARG A 84 -10.89 9.47 -13.21
N ILE A 85 -11.81 10.42 -13.26
CA ILE A 85 -12.75 10.56 -14.39
C ILE A 85 -12.00 10.83 -15.69
N ALA A 86 -11.00 11.73 -15.66
CA ALA A 86 -10.17 12.04 -16.82
C ALA A 86 -9.40 10.80 -17.32
N ALA A 87 -8.85 9.99 -16.40
CA ALA A 87 -8.16 8.76 -16.77
C ALA A 87 -9.11 7.71 -17.39
N GLU A 88 -10.30 7.53 -16.80
CA GLU A 88 -11.33 6.63 -17.36
C GLU A 88 -11.83 7.09 -18.73
N GLN A 89 -11.92 8.40 -18.98
CA GLN A 89 -12.25 8.95 -20.29
C GLN A 89 -11.13 8.72 -21.29
N ALA A 90 -9.88 9.02 -20.92
CA ALA A 90 -8.72 8.81 -21.77
C ALA A 90 -8.57 7.34 -22.21
N LEU A 91 -8.84 6.38 -21.32
CA LEU A 91 -8.85 4.95 -21.66
C LEU A 91 -9.94 4.60 -22.67
N ARG A 92 -11.16 5.11 -22.49
CA ARG A 92 -12.27 4.88 -23.42
C ARG A 92 -11.99 5.47 -24.80
N ASP A 93 -11.43 6.67 -24.85
CA ASP A 93 -11.08 7.34 -26.09
C ASP A 93 -9.94 6.61 -26.80
N TRP A 94 -8.97 6.10 -26.04
CA TRP A 94 -7.87 5.30 -26.58
C TRP A 94 -8.37 3.98 -27.18
N GLU A 95 -9.22 3.24 -26.46
CA GLU A 95 -9.81 1.99 -26.95
C GLU A 95 -10.59 2.23 -28.25
N LYS A 96 -11.46 3.25 -28.26
CA LYS A 96 -12.20 3.63 -29.45
C LYS A 96 -11.29 3.99 -30.62
N SER A 97 -10.17 4.66 -30.35
CA SER A 97 -9.19 5.00 -31.40
C SER A 97 -8.46 3.78 -31.99
N ILE A 98 -8.34 2.70 -31.21
CA ILE A 98 -7.80 1.41 -31.68
C ILE A 98 -8.84 0.75 -32.57
N ASP A 99 -10.08 0.62 -32.08
CA ASP A 99 -11.19 0.05 -32.83
C ASP A 99 -11.39 0.75 -34.17
N ASP A 100 -11.40 2.08 -34.17
CA ASP A 100 -11.56 2.89 -35.38
C ASP A 100 -10.40 2.64 -36.38
N ARG A 101 -9.16 2.49 -35.90
CA ARG A 101 -8.00 2.18 -36.75
C ARG A 101 -8.09 0.78 -37.32
N GLU A 102 -8.36 -0.22 -36.49
CA GLU A 102 -8.52 -1.60 -36.94
C GLU A 102 -9.66 -1.72 -37.94
N LEU A 103 -10.76 -1.02 -37.71
CA LEU A 103 -11.91 -1.02 -38.60
C LEU A 103 -11.58 -0.34 -39.94
N MET A 104 -10.82 0.76 -39.93
CA MET A 104 -10.29 1.36 -41.16
C MET A 104 -9.32 0.43 -41.89
N GLU A 105 -8.44 -0.27 -41.18
CA GLU A 105 -7.52 -1.26 -41.79
C GLU A 105 -8.29 -2.44 -42.40
N LYS A 106 -9.28 -2.99 -41.68
CA LYS A 106 -10.19 -4.04 -42.19
C LYS A 106 -10.95 -3.56 -43.43
N ARG A 107 -11.46 -2.32 -43.43
CA ARG A 107 -12.09 -1.68 -44.61
C ARG A 107 -11.12 -1.50 -45.77
N ARG A 108 -9.85 -1.18 -45.49
CA ARG A 108 -8.81 -1.06 -46.52
C ARG A 108 -8.47 -2.41 -47.13
N MET A 109 -8.36 -3.46 -46.31
CA MET A 109 -7.99 -4.80 -46.75
C MET A 109 -9.12 -5.48 -47.54
N ALA A 110 -10.38 -5.28 -47.16
CA ALA A 110 -11.53 -5.93 -47.77
C ALA A 110 -12.69 -4.95 -48.01
N PRO A 111 -12.55 -4.03 -48.98
CA PRO A 111 -13.60 -3.08 -49.32
C PRO A 111 -14.87 -3.83 -49.78
N GLY A 112 -16.01 -3.54 -49.13
CA GLY A 112 -17.31 -4.11 -49.49
C GLY A 112 -17.59 -5.53 -48.99
N TYR A 113 -16.62 -6.25 -48.40
CA TYR A 113 -16.81 -7.61 -47.89
C TYR A 113 -17.25 -7.64 -46.40
N LEU A 114 -16.72 -6.73 -45.57
CA LEU A 114 -16.98 -6.73 -44.12
C LEU A 114 -18.37 -6.19 -43.75
N ASP A 115 -18.90 -5.21 -44.50
CA ASP A 115 -20.12 -4.48 -44.15
C ASP A 115 -21.39 -5.04 -44.83
N THR A 116 -21.26 -5.90 -45.85
CA THR A 116 -22.40 -6.35 -46.67
C THR A 116 -23.01 -7.68 -46.24
N GLY A 117 -22.40 -8.38 -45.26
CA GLY A 117 -22.88 -9.68 -44.76
C GLY A 117 -22.79 -10.83 -45.79
N ILE A 118 -22.13 -10.61 -46.92
CA ILE A 118 -21.96 -11.60 -47.98
C ILE A 118 -20.76 -12.48 -47.62
N GLN A 119 -21.00 -13.67 -47.09
CA GLN A 119 -19.94 -14.66 -46.86
C GLN A 119 -19.60 -15.39 -48.17
N ILE A 120 -18.32 -15.50 -48.50
CA ILE A 120 -17.84 -16.39 -49.57
C ILE A 120 -18.26 -17.82 -49.20
N LEU A 121 -18.92 -18.50 -50.14
CA LEU A 121 -19.32 -19.89 -49.98
C LEU A 121 -18.08 -20.75 -49.83
N GLU A 122 -17.97 -21.44 -48.70
CA GLU A 122 -16.94 -22.46 -48.51
C GLU A 122 -17.30 -23.72 -49.30
N PRO A 123 -16.33 -24.33 -50.01
CA PRO A 123 -16.58 -25.56 -50.75
C PRO A 123 -16.84 -26.73 -49.79
N ILE A 124 -18.04 -27.31 -49.88
CA ILE A 124 -18.38 -28.56 -49.20
C ILE A 124 -17.49 -29.66 -49.79
N ARG A 125 -16.58 -30.23 -48.97
CA ARG A 125 -15.92 -31.48 -49.32
C ARG A 125 -16.99 -32.56 -49.37
N LYS A 126 -17.34 -33.03 -50.57
CA LYS A 126 -18.21 -34.19 -50.76
C LYS A 126 -17.56 -35.38 -50.06
N SER A 127 -18.04 -35.72 -48.86
CA SER A 127 -17.68 -36.96 -48.18
C SER A 127 -18.30 -38.11 -48.97
N THR A 128 -17.53 -38.72 -49.86
CA THR A 128 -17.88 -40.02 -50.44
C THR A 128 -17.69 -41.07 -49.34
N VAL A 129 -18.77 -41.50 -48.69
CA VAL A 129 -18.76 -42.71 -47.83
C VAL A 129 -20.09 -43.43 -48.09
N PRO A 130 -20.06 -44.74 -48.41
CA PRO A 130 -20.06 -45.71 -47.32
C PRO A 130 -19.15 -46.92 -47.55
N ASN A 131 -18.31 -47.24 -46.56
CA ASN A 131 -18.25 -48.62 -46.07
C ASN A 131 -17.53 -48.72 -44.71
N PRO A 132 -18.07 -49.48 -43.75
CA PRO A 132 -17.35 -49.87 -42.55
C PRO A 132 -16.53 -51.14 -42.84
N VAL A 133 -15.29 -51.21 -42.34
CA VAL A 133 -14.55 -52.41 -41.89
C VAL A 133 -13.05 -52.09 -41.86
N GLY A 134 -12.41 -52.29 -40.70
CA GLY A 134 -11.03 -52.82 -40.64
C GLY A 134 -9.85 -51.85 -40.51
N GLN A 135 -9.62 -51.37 -39.28
CA GLN A 135 -8.37 -51.50 -38.52
C GLN A 135 -6.95 -51.50 -39.19
N HIS A 136 -6.08 -50.62 -38.64
CA HIS A 136 -4.63 -50.74 -38.40
C HIS A 136 -3.59 -50.69 -39.55
N ALA A 137 -2.82 -49.59 -39.61
CA ALA A 137 -1.34 -49.56 -39.81
C ALA A 137 -0.85 -48.10 -39.60
N ALA A 138 -0.22 -47.74 -38.49
CA ALA A 138 1.22 -47.89 -38.16
C ALA A 138 2.07 -46.66 -38.54
N MET A 139 2.95 -46.29 -37.60
CA MET A 139 3.78 -45.09 -37.47
C MET A 139 4.89 -44.90 -38.53
N ALA A 140 5.27 -43.62 -38.69
CA ALA A 140 6.62 -43.05 -38.85
C ALA A 140 7.40 -43.16 -40.18
N ALA A 141 7.71 -41.98 -40.74
CA ALA A 141 9.01 -41.54 -41.30
C ALA A 141 8.89 -40.05 -41.74
N THR A 142 9.22 -39.06 -40.89
CA THR A 142 10.48 -38.28 -40.83
C THR A 142 10.91 -37.49 -42.09
N ALA A 143 10.81 -36.16 -41.96
CA ALA A 143 11.77 -35.10 -42.32
C ALA A 143 12.21 -34.87 -43.79
N ALA A 144 11.84 -33.69 -44.34
CA ALA A 144 12.76 -32.77 -45.05
C ALA A 144 12.08 -31.43 -45.44
N GLY A 145 12.51 -30.32 -44.83
CA GLY A 145 12.79 -29.04 -45.52
C GLY A 145 11.65 -28.06 -45.85
N SER A 146 11.50 -27.01 -45.04
CA SER A 146 11.51 -25.61 -45.50
C SER A 146 11.43 -24.65 -44.31
N ASP A 147 12.61 -24.32 -43.78
CA ASP A 147 12.82 -23.19 -42.89
C ASP A 147 12.39 -21.88 -43.58
N THR A 148 11.56 -21.10 -42.89
CA THR A 148 11.23 -19.73 -43.23
C THR A 148 11.95 -18.83 -42.22
N PRO A 149 13.01 -18.08 -42.58
CA PRO A 149 13.81 -17.33 -41.62
C PRO A 149 13.26 -15.90 -41.45
N ALA A 150 12.04 -15.76 -40.91
CA ALA A 150 11.43 -14.44 -40.68
C ALA A 150 10.90 -14.23 -39.25
N SER A 151 10.73 -15.28 -38.45
CA SER A 151 10.20 -15.18 -37.09
C SER A 151 11.26 -15.06 -36.00
N THR A 152 12.54 -15.27 -36.32
CA THR A 152 13.64 -15.19 -35.34
C THR A 152 14.08 -13.75 -35.08
N GLU A 153 14.08 -12.90 -36.11
CA GLU A 153 14.52 -11.49 -35.99
C GLU A 153 13.55 -10.66 -35.14
N GLU A 154 12.25 -10.87 -35.31
CA GLU A 154 11.22 -10.18 -34.51
C GLU A 154 11.27 -10.58 -33.04
N GLY A 155 11.58 -11.85 -32.73
CA GLY A 155 11.78 -12.32 -31.36
C GLY A 155 13.03 -11.73 -30.70
N ASP A 156 14.13 -11.61 -31.45
CA ASP A 156 15.39 -11.02 -30.96
C ASP A 156 15.28 -9.51 -30.73
N GLU A 157 14.49 -8.78 -31.54
CA GLU A 157 14.21 -7.36 -31.32
C GLU A 157 13.43 -7.13 -30.02
N LEU A 158 12.44 -7.98 -29.74
CA LEU A 158 11.68 -7.91 -28.48
C LEU A 158 12.58 -8.21 -27.27
N ASP A 159 13.49 -9.21 -27.35
CA ASP A 159 14.42 -9.51 -26.25
C ASP A 159 15.45 -8.37 -26.04
N ARG A 160 15.81 -7.64 -27.10
CA ARG A 160 16.69 -6.46 -27.03
C ARG A 160 16.02 -5.23 -26.43
N VAL A 161 14.73 -5.01 -26.71
CA VAL A 161 13.95 -3.86 -26.20
C VAL A 161 13.51 -4.09 -24.76
N PHE A 162 13.06 -5.30 -24.43
CA PHE A 162 12.48 -5.59 -23.12
C PHE A 162 13.50 -6.14 -22.12
N GLY A 163 14.64 -6.64 -22.59
CA GLY A 163 15.66 -7.23 -21.75
C GLY A 163 15.18 -8.53 -21.10
N LYS A 164 16.04 -9.55 -21.06
CA LYS A 164 15.75 -10.82 -20.41
C LYS A 164 15.30 -10.61 -18.96
N MET A 165 14.00 -10.72 -18.73
CA MET A 165 13.43 -10.76 -17.38
C MET A 165 13.74 -12.16 -16.81
N THR A 166 14.87 -12.30 -16.13
CA THR A 166 15.18 -13.48 -15.33
C THR A 166 14.23 -13.50 -14.13
N VAL A 167 13.28 -14.43 -14.14
CA VAL A 167 12.47 -14.82 -12.97
C VAL A 167 13.20 -15.93 -12.22
#